data_AF-A0AAW9CL89-F1
#
_entry.id   AF-A0AAW9CL89-F1
#
_cell.length_a   1.000
_cell.length_b   1.000
_cell.length_c   1.000
_cell.angle_alpha   90.00
_cell.angle_beta   90.00
_cell.angle_gamma   90.00
#
_symmetry.space_group_name_H-M   'P 1'
#
loop_
_entity.id
_entity.type
_entity.pdbx_description
1 polymer ?
#
loop_
_entity_poly.entity_id
_entity_poly.type
_entity_poly.pdbx_seq_one_letter_code
_entity_poly.pdbx_strand_id
1 'polypeptide(L)' 'MAAPRTKQELLDAIRTAYRKLAADLADVPAKRARDAALEGHSQGARISVADRPANLIGRNRLVPKWCDTTA' A
#
# COMPACT_ATOMS: atom_id res chain seq x y z
N MET A 1 -2.29 15.09 6.41
CA MET A 1 -3.37 14.96 5.41
C MET A 1 -4.67 14.72 6.17
N ALA A 2 -5.69 15.54 5.96
CA ALA A 2 -7.01 15.30 6.54
C ALA A 2 -7.62 14.03 5.94
N ALA A 3 -8.38 13.27 6.73
CA ALA A 3 -9.12 12.13 6.22
C ALA A 3 -10.22 12.62 5.25
N PRO A 4 -10.41 11.96 4.09
CA PRO A 4 -11.46 12.31 3.14
C PRO A 4 -12.83 12.14 3.78
N ARG A 5 -13.73 13.10 3.55
CA ARG A 5 -15.09 13.11 4.12
C ARG A 5 -16.18 12.77 3.11
N THR A 6 -15.84 12.74 1.82
CA THR A 6 -16.79 12.38 0.76
C THR A 6 -16.29 11.20 -0.06
N LYS A 7 -17.22 10.49 -0.72
CA LYS A 7 -16.88 9.37 -1.62
C LYS A 7 -15.90 9.81 -2.71
N GLN A 8 -16.07 11.02 -3.24
CA GLN A 8 -15.21 11.54 -4.30
C GLN A 8 -13.81 11.87 -3.79
N GLU A 9 -13.70 12.55 -2.64
CA GLU A 9 -12.41 12.79 -1.99
C GLU A 9 -11.68 11.48 -1.65
N LEU A 10 -12.41 10.47 -1.21
CA LEU A 10 -11.85 9.15 -0.91
C LEU A 10 -11.28 8.51 -2.18
N LEU A 11 -12.04 8.50 -3.28
CA LEU A 11 -11.60 7.94 -4.55
C LEU A 11 -10.38 8.68 -5.11
N ASP A 12 -10.36 10.00 -5.03
CA ASP A 12 -9.24 10.81 -5.50
C ASP A 12 -8.00 10.65 -4.63
N ALA A 13 -8.16 10.55 -3.31
CA ALA A 13 -7.06 10.24 -2.40
C ALA A 13 -6.46 8.86 -2.69
N ILE A 14 -7.29 7.84 -2.92
CA ILE A 14 -6.85 6.48 -3.28
C ILE A 14 -6.08 6.53 -4.62
N ARG A 15 -6.64 7.15 -5.65
CA ARG A 15 -5.99 7.25 -6.97
C ARG A 15 -4.66 7.98 -6.89
N THR A 16 -4.60 9.08 -6.17
CA THR A 16 -3.38 9.89 -6.01
C THR A 16 -2.29 9.10 -5.28
N ALA A 17 -2.64 8.46 -4.17
CA ALA A 17 -1.72 7.62 -3.41
C ALA A 17 -1.22 6.43 -4.24
N TYR A 18 -2.12 5.77 -4.98
CA TYR A 18 -1.77 4.67 -5.87
C TYR A 18 -0.81 5.08 -6.98
N ARG A 19 -1.04 6.23 -7.63
CA ARG A 19 -0.15 6.73 -8.70
C ARG A 19 1.26 7.00 -8.18
N LYS A 20 1.39 7.60 -6.99
CA LYS A 20 2.70 7.83 -6.35
C LYS A 20 3.39 6.50 -6.03
N LEU A 21 2.68 5.58 -5.38
CA LEU A 21 3.20 4.26 -5.06
C LEU A 21 3.63 3.49 -6.32
N ALA A 22 2.85 3.53 -7.40
CA ALA A 22 3.17 2.86 -8.65
C ALA A 22 4.42 3.47 -9.31
N ALA A 23 4.58 4.79 -9.28
CA ALA A 23 5.76 5.46 -9.78
C ALA A 23 7.01 5.08 -8.95
N ASP A 24 6.90 5.12 -7.62
CA ASP A 24 7.98 4.75 -6.71
C ASP A 24 8.39 3.27 -6.88
N LEU A 25 7.43 2.37 -7.12
CA LEU A 25 7.71 0.96 -7.38
C LEU A 25 8.32 0.72 -8.77
N ALA A 26 7.95 1.52 -9.77
CA ALA A 26 8.51 1.42 -11.11
C ALA A 26 9.97 1.91 -11.19
N ASP A 27 10.35 2.85 -10.32
CA ASP A 27 11.72 3.34 -10.20
C ASP A 27 12.67 2.31 -9.56
N VAL A 28 12.12 1.35 -8.80
CA VAL A 28 12.92 0.34 -8.09
C VAL A 28 13.39 -0.76 -9.06
N PRO A 29 14.71 -0.99 -9.19
CA PRO A 29 15.22 -2.07 -10.02
C PRO A 29 14.75 -3.43 -9.49
N ALA A 30 14.25 -4.29 -10.38
CA ALA A 30 13.72 -5.62 -10.02
C ALA A 30 14.71 -6.48 -9.21
N LYS A 31 16.02 -6.30 -9.43
CA LYS A 31 17.09 -6.99 -8.68
C LYS A 31 17.14 -6.60 -7.20
N ARG A 32 16.71 -5.38 -6.86
CA ARG A 32 16.70 -4.82 -5.49
C ARG A 32 15.32 -4.86 -4.84
N ALA A 33 14.27 -5.18 -5.60
CA ALA A 33 12.90 -5.20 -5.09
C ALA A 33 12.70 -6.18 -3.91
N ARG A 34 13.52 -7.23 -3.83
CA ARG A 34 13.53 -8.24 -2.75
C ARG A 34 14.68 -8.07 -1.74
N ASP A 35 15.47 -7.00 -1.85
CA ASP A 35 16.51 -6.74 -0.86
C ASP A 35 15.85 -6.24 0.43
N ALA A 36 16.13 -6.93 1.54
CA ALA A 36 15.72 -6.53 2.89
C ALA A 36 16.55 -5.33 3.38
N ALA A 37 16.46 -4.21 2.66
CA ALA A 37 17.24 -3.01 2.88
C ALA A 37 16.46 -1.90 3.60
N LEU A 38 15.13 -2.04 3.74
CA LEU A 38 14.28 -1.05 4.42
C LEU A 38 14.02 -1.46 5.87
N GLU A 39 13.97 -0.48 6.77
CA GLU A 39 13.46 -0.71 8.12
C GLU A 39 11.95 -1.05 8.08
N GLY A 40 11.62 -2.11 8.80
CA GLY A 40 10.27 -2.61 8.99
C GLY A 40 9.49 -1.82 10.03
N HIS A 41 8.23 -2.18 10.23
CA HIS A 41 7.37 -1.54 11.24
C HIS A 41 7.80 -1.86 12.69
N SER A 42 8.46 -2.99 12.90
CA SER A 42 9.06 -3.33 14.19
C SER A 42 10.50 -2.88 14.24
N GLN A 43 10.94 -2.33 15.37
CA GLN A 43 12.33 -1.90 15.55
C GLN A 43 13.29 -3.06 15.28
N GLY A 44 14.24 -2.85 14.36
CA GLY A 44 15.22 -3.86 13.94
C GLY A 44 14.72 -4.85 12.88
N ALA A 45 13.44 -4.85 12.51
CA ALA A 45 12.97 -5.63 11.38
C ALA A 45 13.48 -5.00 10.08
N ARG A 46 13.94 -5.83 9.14
CA ARG A 46 14.22 -5.41 7.77
C ARG A 46 13.18 -6.03 6.84
N ILE A 47 12.65 -5.21 5.95
CA ILE A 47 11.65 -5.63 4.97
C ILE A 47 12.10 -5.23 3.57
N SER A 48 11.64 -5.97 2.58
CA SER A 48 11.92 -5.64 1.18
C SER A 48 10.95 -4.58 0.69
N VAL A 49 11.33 -3.89 -0.38
CA VAL A 49 10.43 -2.98 -1.09
C VAL A 49 9.16 -3.72 -1.54
N ALA A 50 9.28 -4.99 -1.95
CA ALA A 50 8.15 -5.84 -2.35
C ALA A 50 7.22 -6.28 -1.21
N ASP A 51 7.69 -6.29 0.05
CA ASP A 51 6.86 -6.69 1.21
C ASP A 51 5.81 -5.61 1.55
N ARG A 52 6.12 -4.34 1.30
CA ARG A 52 5.20 -3.20 1.50
C ARG A 52 3.93 -3.30 0.64
N PRO A 53 3.98 -3.45 -0.70
CA PRO A 53 2.80 -3.62 -1.53
C PRO A 53 2.09 -4.96 -1.28
N ALA A 54 2.81 -6.03 -0.92
CA ALA A 54 2.17 -7.30 -0.55
C ALA A 54 1.21 -7.14 0.64
N ASN A 55 1.62 -6.41 1.67
CA ASN A 55 0.76 -6.09 2.82
C ASN A 55 -0.44 -5.20 2.42
N LEU A 56 -0.23 -4.22 1.52
CA LEU A 56 -1.32 -3.38 1.01
C LEU A 56 -2.36 -4.19 0.21
N ILE A 57 -1.90 -5.13 -0.62
CA ILE A 57 -2.79 -6.03 -1.37
C ILE A 57 -3.59 -6.91 -0.41
N GLY A 58 -2.97 -7.44 0.65
CA GLY A 58 -3.65 -8.21 1.69
C GLY A 58 -4.81 -7.44 2.34
N ARG A 59 -4.55 -6.19 2.76
CA ARG A 59 -5.58 -5.32 3.37
C ARG A 59 -6.66 -4.92 2.37
N ASN A 60 -6.31 -4.64 1.11
CA ASN A 60 -7.30 -4.30 0.07
C ASN A 60 -8.25 -5.46 -0.26
N ARG A 61 -7.83 -6.72 -0.06
CA ARG A 61 -8.72 -7.88 -0.23
C ARG A 61 -9.67 -8.10 0.96
N LEU A 62 -9.36 -7.55 2.13
CA LEU A 62 -10.20 -7.69 3.34
C LEU A 62 -11.33 -6.67 3.37
N VAL A 63 -11.10 -5.44 2.89
CA VAL A 63 -12.11 -4.37 2.90
C VAL A 63 -13.40 -4.77 2.15
N PRO A 64 -13.36 -5.30 0.91
CA PRO A 64 -14.56 -5.74 0.21
C PRO A 64 -15.27 -6.90 0.92
N LYS A 65 -14.51 -7.85 1.50
CA LYS A 65 -15.08 -8.96 2.26
C LYS A 65 -15.93 -8.46 3.44
N TRP A 66 -15.45 -7.44 4.16
CA TRP A 66 -16.20 -6.87 5.26
C TRP A 66 -17.43 -6.09 4.80
N CYS A 67 -17.35 -5.37 3.68
CA CYS A 67 -18.51 -4.70 3.08
C CYS A 67 -19.59 -5.69 2.62
N ASP A 68 -19.21 -6.83 2.04
CA ASP A 68 -20.17 -7.87 1.62
C ASP A 68 -20.80 -8.59 2.82
N THR A 69 -20.08 -8.73 3.94
CA THR A 69 -20.59 -9.41 5.14
C THR A 69 -21.50 -8.49 5.98
N THR A 70 -21.60 -7.20 5.63
CA THR A 70 -22.52 -6.25 6.25
C THR A 70 -23.76 -5.97 5.39
N ALA A 71 -23.95 -6.70 4.29
CA ALA A 71 -25.14 -6.67 3.44
C ALA A 71 -26.24 -7.64 3.91
#